data_AF-A0A0K0FT37-F1
#
_entry.id   AF-A0A0K0FT37-F1
#
_cell.length_a   1.000
_cell.length_b   1.000
_cell.length_c   1.000
_cell.angle_alpha   90.00
_cell.angle_beta   90.00
_cell.angle_gamma   90.00
#
_symmetry.space_group_name_H-M   'P 1'
#
loop_
_entity.id
_entity.type
_entity.pdbx_description
1 polymer ?
#
loop_
_entity_poly.entity_id
_entity_poly.type
_entity_poly.pdbx_seq_one_letter_code
_entity_poly.pdbx_strand_id
1 'polypeptide(L)'
;MDVTNDFPCSLLVEDPFFKREAIRYIRGLKRDSHSVESHLLLEKLGHATPSELPAHMWEESFKIWEKFFKAEPYKNFKEKLLGGGCVLEDVPRFLFFHVGNPDVGELYADLDPRMYLENATMLLDNVEDCPVQFPSENMPALRGLAICNASYYSFRGALPPTLEVLMIENGVYPEARINMNELLEGLGRLKILIVENCSITGQIDNIESLVPSLEAIVCRGPTNDCTCQEQVYSLLPNMLGILPAKNSSWSYTAWVGHVYYRDPSILSEICEVSLLERYQKRLEHLRERDVEFKEEEGN
;
A
#
# COMPACT_ATOMS: atom_id res chain seq x y z
N MET A 1 -22.59 -16.35 28.94
CA MET A 1 -22.04 -15.35 28.02
C MET A 1 -22.05 -14.04 28.77
N ASP A 2 -20.95 -13.75 29.47
CA ASP A 2 -20.79 -12.47 30.14
C ASP A 2 -20.64 -11.39 29.08
N VAL A 3 -21.68 -10.57 28.95
CA VAL A 3 -21.57 -9.28 28.29
C VAL A 3 -20.79 -8.40 29.25
N THR A 4 -19.47 -8.46 29.18
CA THR A 4 -18.63 -7.45 29.84
C THR A 4 -19.10 -6.10 29.30
N ASN A 5 -19.62 -5.26 30.19
CA ASN A 5 -19.85 -3.86 29.92
C ASN A 5 -18.49 -3.20 29.70
N ASP A 6 -17.94 -3.36 28.51
CA ASP A 6 -16.88 -2.52 27.97
C ASP A 6 -17.48 -1.11 27.88
N PHE A 7 -17.33 -0.36 28.95
CA PHE A 7 -17.62 1.06 28.92
C PHE A 7 -16.75 1.68 27.83
N PRO A 8 -17.31 2.53 26.98
CA PRO A 8 -16.56 3.12 25.89
C PRO A 8 -15.48 4.08 26.45
N CYS A 9 -14.21 3.76 26.22
CA CYS A 9 -13.05 4.59 26.61
C CYS A 9 -12.71 5.70 25.60
N SER A 10 -13.56 5.93 24.59
CA SER A 10 -13.31 6.96 23.58
C SER A 10 -13.83 8.33 24.05
N LEU A 11 -12.99 9.36 23.98
CA LEU A 11 -13.36 10.76 24.25
C LEU A 11 -14.61 11.21 23.47
N LEU A 12 -14.83 10.66 22.26
CA LEU A 12 -16.03 10.95 21.46
C LEU A 12 -17.33 10.50 22.12
N VAL A 13 -17.29 9.50 22.99
CA VAL A 13 -18.47 8.98 23.68
C VAL A 13 -18.78 9.78 24.96
N GLU A 14 -17.78 10.48 25.49
CA GLU A 14 -17.92 11.41 26.60
C GLU A 14 -18.53 12.74 26.15
N ASP A 15 -18.30 13.13 24.90
CA ASP A 15 -18.89 14.33 24.30
C ASP A 15 -20.41 14.24 24.12
N PRO A 16 -21.23 15.04 24.84
CA PRO A 16 -22.69 14.96 24.79
C PRO A 16 -23.28 15.16 23.39
N PHE A 17 -22.60 15.95 22.54
CA PHE A 17 -23.09 16.27 21.19
C PHE A 17 -22.87 15.12 20.21
N PHE A 18 -21.77 14.37 20.36
CA PHE A 18 -21.39 13.29 19.44
C PHE A 18 -21.66 11.89 19.99
N LYS A 19 -21.92 11.76 21.29
CA LYS A 19 -22.09 10.49 22.01
C LYS A 19 -22.92 9.45 21.26
N ARG A 20 -24.14 9.82 20.85
CA ARG A 20 -25.05 8.87 20.19
C ARG A 20 -24.51 8.40 18.84
N GLU A 21 -23.88 9.30 18.09
CA GLU A 21 -23.32 9.03 16.77
C GLU A 21 -22.05 8.17 16.88
N ALA A 22 -21.14 8.57 17.77
CA ALA A 22 -19.91 7.84 18.09
C ALA A 22 -20.23 6.41 18.56
N ILE A 23 -21.17 6.24 19.49
CA ILE A 23 -21.63 4.91 19.92
C ILE A 23 -22.13 4.08 18.74
N ARG A 24 -22.93 4.68 17.83
CA ARG A 24 -23.44 3.96 16.66
C ARG A 24 -22.31 3.55 15.71
N TYR A 25 -21.34 4.42 15.49
CA TYR A 25 -20.18 4.16 14.64
C TYR A 25 -19.27 3.07 15.23
N ILE A 26 -18.88 3.18 16.50
CA ILE A 26 -18.09 2.17 17.22
C ILE A 26 -18.82 0.82 17.23
N ARG A 27 -20.14 0.80 17.48
CA ARG A 27 -20.93 -0.45 17.39
C ARG A 27 -20.97 -1.01 15.97
N GLY A 28 -20.91 -0.16 14.94
CA GLY A 28 -20.78 -0.57 13.56
C GLY A 28 -19.45 -1.29 13.31
N LEU A 29 -18.35 -0.69 13.74
CA LEU A 29 -17.02 -1.31 13.66
C LEU A 29 -16.95 -2.64 14.44
N LYS A 30 -17.46 -2.67 15.67
CA LYS A 30 -17.51 -3.90 16.48
C LYS A 30 -18.38 -5.01 15.87
N ARG A 31 -19.34 -4.68 15.00
CA ARG A 31 -20.15 -5.68 14.29
C ARG A 31 -19.43 -6.28 13.09
N ASP A 32 -18.52 -5.54 12.47
CA ASP A 32 -17.68 -6.00 11.36
C ASP A 32 -16.25 -6.26 11.85
N SER A 33 -16.15 -7.10 12.88
CA SER A 33 -14.89 -7.38 13.60
C SER A 33 -13.82 -8.04 12.73
N HIS A 34 -14.17 -8.53 11.55
CA HIS A 34 -13.26 -9.20 10.62
C HIS A 34 -12.67 -8.25 9.57
N SER A 35 -13.04 -6.97 9.58
CA SER A 35 -12.51 -5.98 8.64
C SER A 35 -11.22 -5.34 9.16
N VAL A 36 -10.23 -5.14 8.27
CA VAL A 36 -9.01 -4.37 8.58
C VAL A 36 -9.34 -2.98 9.12
N GLU A 37 -10.38 -2.35 8.57
CA GLU A 37 -10.86 -1.04 9.01
C GLU A 37 -11.31 -1.07 10.46
N SER A 38 -12.04 -2.10 10.88
CA SER A 38 -12.48 -2.19 12.28
C SER A 38 -11.30 -2.42 13.21
N HIS A 39 -10.32 -3.23 12.82
CA HIS A 39 -9.08 -3.40 13.58
C HIS A 39 -8.36 -2.07 13.79
N LEU A 40 -8.04 -1.35 12.70
CA LEU A 40 -7.26 -0.12 12.76
C LEU A 40 -8.04 1.05 13.39
N LEU A 41 -9.34 1.16 13.13
CA LEU A 41 -10.15 2.28 13.64
C LEU A 41 -10.55 2.09 15.11
N LEU A 42 -10.82 0.87 15.57
CA LEU A 42 -11.12 0.63 16.99
C LEU A 42 -9.91 0.95 17.86
N GLU A 43 -8.71 0.56 17.43
CA GLU A 43 -7.45 0.93 18.08
C GLU A 43 -7.30 2.46 18.18
N LYS A 44 -7.44 3.19 17.06
CA LYS A 44 -7.38 4.66 17.02
C LYS A 44 -8.39 5.34 17.94
N LEU A 45 -9.54 4.69 18.16
CA LEU A 45 -10.60 5.18 19.05
C LEU A 45 -10.41 4.79 20.52
N GLY A 46 -9.33 4.08 20.87
CA GLY A 46 -9.04 3.65 22.23
C GLY A 46 -9.90 2.48 22.70
N HIS A 47 -10.43 1.68 21.77
CA HIS A 47 -11.17 0.45 22.07
C HIS A 47 -10.29 -0.78 21.89
N ALA A 48 -10.64 -1.85 22.60
CA ALA A 48 -10.06 -3.17 22.35
C ALA A 48 -10.25 -3.56 20.89
N THR A 49 -9.15 -3.95 20.25
CA THR A 49 -9.16 -4.54 18.91
C THR A 49 -9.78 -5.92 18.95
N PRO A 50 -10.42 -6.39 17.87
CA PRO A 50 -10.85 -7.77 17.77
C PRO A 50 -9.69 -8.74 18.03
N SER A 51 -9.99 -9.87 18.66
CA SER A 51 -8.98 -10.90 18.99
C SER A 51 -8.69 -11.84 17.82
N GLU A 52 -9.65 -12.00 16.91
CA GLU A 52 -9.52 -12.74 15.67
C GLU A 52 -8.76 -11.92 14.64
N LEU A 53 -8.10 -12.57 13.67
CA LEU A 53 -7.42 -11.86 12.58
C LEU A 53 -8.43 -11.25 11.60
N PRO A 54 -8.10 -10.13 10.93
CA PRO A 54 -8.95 -9.59 9.89
C PRO A 54 -9.02 -10.59 8.72
N ALA A 55 -10.23 -10.84 8.23
CA ALA A 55 -10.52 -11.70 7.09
C ALA A 55 -10.72 -10.92 5.79
N HIS A 56 -11.04 -9.63 5.87
CA HIS A 56 -11.22 -8.79 4.67
C HIS A 56 -10.81 -7.34 4.86
N MET A 57 -10.59 -6.66 3.74
CA MET A 57 -10.48 -5.20 3.64
C MET A 57 -11.36 -4.70 2.49
N TRP A 58 -11.80 -3.46 2.56
CA TRP A 58 -12.48 -2.81 1.44
C TRP A 58 -11.45 -2.27 0.45
N GLU A 59 -11.74 -2.38 -0.85
CA GLU A 59 -10.87 -1.84 -1.92
C GLU A 59 -10.55 -0.36 -1.72
N GLU A 60 -11.51 0.43 -1.22
CA GLU A 60 -11.34 1.85 -0.91
C GLU A 60 -10.25 2.11 0.13
N SER A 61 -9.94 1.13 0.98
CA SER A 61 -8.90 1.20 2.00
C SER A 61 -7.52 0.79 1.47
N PHE A 62 -7.43 0.22 0.26
CA PHE A 62 -6.16 -0.20 -0.37
C PHE A 62 -5.40 1.01 -0.95
N LYS A 63 -4.99 1.93 -0.08
CA LYS A 63 -4.47 3.24 -0.48
C LYS A 63 -3.05 3.21 -1.02
N ILE A 64 -2.22 2.23 -0.67
CA ILE A 64 -0.86 2.14 -1.24
C ILE A 64 -0.91 2.04 -2.76
N TRP A 65 -1.86 1.25 -3.30
CA TRP A 65 -2.14 1.15 -4.72
C TRP A 65 -2.57 2.48 -5.33
N GLU A 66 -3.57 3.12 -4.73
CA GLU A 66 -4.11 4.39 -5.20
C GLU A 66 -3.04 5.48 -5.26
N LYS A 67 -2.10 5.51 -4.31
CA LYS A 67 -0.99 6.48 -4.28
C LYS A 67 -0.05 6.35 -5.49
N PHE A 68 0.34 5.13 -5.85
CA PHE A 68 1.14 4.91 -7.07
C PHE A 68 0.37 5.25 -8.34
N PHE A 69 -0.92 4.93 -8.39
CA PHE A 69 -1.77 5.23 -9.55
C PHE A 69 -2.08 6.71 -9.74
N LYS A 70 -2.15 7.46 -8.64
CA LYS A 70 -2.35 8.91 -8.64
C LYS A 70 -1.04 9.68 -8.56
N ALA A 71 0.09 9.02 -8.82
CA ALA A 71 1.40 9.66 -8.85
C ALA A 71 1.41 10.83 -9.86
N GLU A 72 2.10 11.91 -9.49
CA GLU A 72 2.08 13.12 -10.30
C GLU A 72 3.12 13.07 -11.43
N PRO A 73 2.81 13.47 -12.67
CA PRO A 73 3.76 13.41 -13.77
C PRO A 73 5.03 14.21 -13.51
N TYR A 74 6.20 13.56 -13.56
CA TYR A 74 7.51 14.18 -13.33
C TYR A 74 7.75 15.41 -14.22
N LYS A 75 7.28 15.37 -15.47
CA LYS A 75 7.39 16.50 -16.41
C LYS A 75 6.83 17.82 -15.87
N ASN A 76 5.82 17.78 -15.00
CA ASN A 76 5.20 18.97 -14.41
C ASN A 76 6.13 19.65 -13.38
N PHE A 77 7.13 18.91 -12.89
CA PHE A 77 8.05 19.33 -11.82
C PHE A 77 9.49 19.47 -12.31
N LYS A 78 9.87 18.82 -13.42
CA LYS A 78 11.24 18.79 -13.95
C LYS A 78 11.88 20.19 -14.01
N GLU A 79 11.20 21.18 -14.59
CA GLU A 79 11.74 22.54 -14.71
C GLU A 79 11.92 23.24 -13.36
N LYS A 80 10.97 23.08 -12.43
CA LYS A 80 11.03 23.68 -11.10
C LYS A 80 12.15 23.07 -10.25
N LEU A 81 12.32 21.76 -10.35
CA LEU A 81 13.38 21.00 -9.69
C LEU A 81 14.76 21.42 -10.20
N LEU A 82 14.95 21.44 -11.51
CA LEU A 82 16.23 21.80 -12.13
C LEU A 82 16.57 23.29 -11.98
N GLY A 83 15.56 24.16 -11.92
CA GLY A 83 15.73 25.60 -11.73
C GLY A 83 16.10 26.02 -10.30
N GLY A 84 16.18 25.07 -9.35
CA GLY A 84 16.49 25.37 -7.94
C GLY A 84 15.41 26.16 -7.21
N GLY A 85 14.19 26.21 -7.76
CA GLY A 85 13.05 26.97 -7.22
C GLY A 85 12.09 26.13 -6.38
N CYS A 86 12.41 24.85 -6.15
CA CYS A 86 11.61 23.92 -5.37
C CYS A 86 12.26 23.69 -4.00
N VAL A 87 11.49 23.81 -2.92
CA VAL A 87 11.87 23.21 -1.63
C VAL A 87 11.44 21.75 -1.59
N LEU A 88 11.99 20.99 -0.64
CA LEU A 88 11.70 19.55 -0.49
C LEU A 88 10.18 19.28 -0.36
N GLU A 89 9.50 20.14 0.37
CA GLU A 89 8.08 20.05 0.64
C GLU A 89 7.20 20.23 -0.62
N ASP A 90 7.75 20.82 -1.68
CA ASP A 90 7.05 21.03 -2.95
C ASP A 90 7.09 19.80 -3.86
N VAL A 91 7.93 18.81 -3.56
CA VAL A 91 8.12 17.62 -4.39
C VAL A 91 7.06 16.58 -4.02
N PRO A 92 6.20 16.14 -4.96
CA PRO A 92 5.25 15.07 -4.69
C PRO A 92 5.97 13.81 -4.25
N ARG A 93 5.42 13.15 -3.22
CA ARG A 93 5.99 11.89 -2.68
C ARG A 93 5.93 10.73 -3.66
N PHE A 94 5.04 10.78 -4.65
CA PHE A 94 4.83 9.78 -5.69
C PHE A 94 4.92 10.47 -7.04
N LEU A 95 5.94 10.15 -7.82
CA LEU A 95 6.13 10.70 -9.16
C LEU A 95 5.90 9.66 -10.24
N PHE A 96 5.29 10.09 -11.33
CA PHE A 96 4.99 9.27 -12.50
C PHE A 96 5.97 9.58 -13.63
N PHE A 97 6.58 8.53 -14.18
CA PHE A 97 7.51 8.56 -15.29
C PHE A 97 6.96 7.75 -16.46
N HIS A 98 7.02 8.33 -17.65
CA HIS A 98 6.75 7.62 -18.90
C HIS A 98 8.10 7.21 -19.51
N VAL A 99 8.29 5.92 -19.68
CA VAL A 99 9.54 5.32 -20.19
C VAL A 99 9.26 4.80 -21.60
N GLY A 100 9.55 5.66 -22.59
CA GLY A 100 9.40 5.31 -24.01
C GLY A 100 10.66 4.73 -24.66
N ASN A 101 11.83 4.82 -23.99
CA ASN A 101 13.10 4.22 -24.43
C ASN A 101 13.34 2.92 -23.62
N PRO A 102 13.76 1.80 -24.25
CA PRO A 102 14.12 0.58 -23.52
C PRO A 102 15.24 0.75 -22.48
N ASP A 103 16.10 1.78 -22.60
CA ASP A 103 17.17 2.06 -21.65
C ASP A 103 16.71 2.98 -20.50
N VAL A 104 16.48 2.39 -19.33
CA VAL A 104 16.12 3.12 -18.10
C VAL A 104 17.33 3.89 -17.52
N GLY A 105 18.55 3.60 -17.97
CA GLY A 105 19.78 4.27 -17.54
C GLY A 105 19.81 5.77 -17.80
N GLU A 106 19.25 6.22 -18.93
CA GLU A 106 19.12 7.65 -19.22
C GLU A 106 18.22 8.35 -18.19
N LEU A 107 17.09 7.72 -17.84
CA LEU A 107 16.20 8.23 -16.80
C LEU A 107 16.92 8.30 -15.45
N TYR A 108 17.66 7.27 -15.07
CA TYR A 108 18.40 7.24 -13.80
C TYR A 108 19.51 8.29 -13.75
N ALA A 109 20.20 8.54 -14.87
CA ALA A 109 21.19 9.61 -14.97
C ALA A 109 20.58 11.01 -14.87
N ASP A 110 19.36 11.18 -15.38
CA ASP A 110 18.58 12.43 -15.30
C ASP A 110 18.04 12.71 -13.88
N LEU A 111 17.93 11.67 -13.04
CA LEU A 111 17.51 11.82 -11.64
C LEU A 111 18.71 12.28 -10.81
N ASP A 112 18.74 13.57 -10.46
CA ASP A 112 19.77 14.13 -9.58
C ASP A 112 19.71 13.40 -8.21
N PRO A 113 20.84 12.87 -7.69
CA PRO A 113 20.88 12.23 -6.37
C PRO A 113 20.39 13.11 -5.20
N ARG A 114 20.32 14.43 -5.40
CA ARG A 114 19.74 15.39 -4.45
C ARG A 114 18.22 15.51 -4.55
N MET A 115 17.60 14.95 -5.58
CA MET A 115 16.16 14.82 -5.64
C MET A 115 15.75 13.80 -4.59
N TYR A 116 14.96 14.28 -3.62
CA TYR A 116 14.36 13.46 -2.58
C TYR A 116 13.18 12.65 -3.15
N LEU A 117 13.48 11.82 -4.14
CA LEU A 117 12.52 10.94 -4.78
C LEU A 117 12.37 9.68 -3.93
N GLU A 118 11.24 9.56 -3.24
CA GLU A 118 10.96 8.38 -2.42
C GLU A 118 10.23 7.29 -3.21
N ASN A 119 9.21 7.66 -4.00
CA ASN A 119 8.36 6.71 -4.70
C ASN A 119 8.19 7.08 -6.17
N ALA A 120 8.27 6.08 -7.04
CA ALA A 120 8.11 6.24 -8.47
C ALA A 120 7.08 5.27 -9.04
N THR A 121 6.33 5.72 -10.04
CA THR A 121 5.55 4.89 -10.96
C THR A 121 6.17 5.02 -12.34
N MET A 122 6.53 3.90 -12.96
CA MET A 122 7.12 3.85 -14.29
C MET A 122 6.17 3.14 -15.24
N LEU A 123 5.62 3.87 -16.20
CA LEU A 123 4.87 3.31 -17.32
C LEU A 123 5.86 2.92 -18.42
N LEU A 124 6.02 1.61 -18.63
CA LEU A 124 6.82 1.04 -19.70
C LEU A 124 5.96 0.94 -20.96
N ASP A 125 6.16 1.88 -21.86
CA ASP A 125 5.41 2.01 -23.11
C ASP A 125 6.41 1.98 -24.27
N ASN A 126 7.21 0.91 -24.30
CA ASN A 126 8.22 0.75 -25.33
C ASN A 126 7.55 0.36 -26.65
N VAL A 127 7.76 1.20 -27.66
CA VAL A 127 7.29 0.99 -29.04
C VAL A 127 8.29 0.15 -29.83
N GLU A 128 9.54 0.07 -29.37
CA GLU A 128 10.58 -0.74 -30.00
C GLU A 128 10.44 -2.21 -29.57
N ASP A 129 10.75 -3.14 -30.48
CA ASP A 129 10.66 -4.59 -30.27
C ASP A 129 11.75 -5.14 -29.31
N CYS A 130 12.07 -4.39 -28.26
CA CYS A 130 13.17 -4.61 -27.34
C CYS A 130 12.66 -4.66 -25.88
N PRO A 131 13.11 -5.63 -25.08
CA PRO A 131 12.85 -5.63 -23.64
C PRO A 131 13.40 -4.38 -22.96
N VAL A 132 12.65 -3.81 -22.03
CA VAL A 132 13.15 -2.70 -21.19
C VAL A 132 14.18 -3.26 -20.20
N GLN A 133 15.32 -2.60 -20.08
CA GLN A 133 16.41 -3.04 -19.21
C GLN A 133 16.67 -2.02 -18.09
N PHE A 134 16.50 -2.46 -16.84
CA PHE A 134 16.88 -1.70 -15.65
C PHE A 134 18.40 -1.85 -15.41
N PRO A 135 19.14 -0.73 -15.28
CA PRO A 135 20.60 -0.77 -15.13
C PRO A 135 21.01 -1.17 -13.70
N SER A 136 22.18 -1.79 -13.57
CA SER A 136 22.79 -2.10 -12.27
C SER A 136 23.54 -0.90 -11.64
N GLU A 137 23.66 0.20 -12.36
CA GLU A 137 24.45 1.38 -11.99
C GLU A 137 23.54 2.62 -11.86
N ASN A 138 23.98 3.60 -11.06
CA ASN A 138 23.28 4.87 -10.86
C ASN A 138 21.82 4.75 -10.38
N MET A 139 21.50 3.69 -9.65
CA MET A 139 20.16 3.47 -9.14
C MET A 139 19.73 4.58 -8.16
N PRO A 140 18.54 5.19 -8.34
CA PRO A 140 17.99 6.12 -7.36
C PRO A 140 17.65 5.40 -6.06
N ALA A 141 17.76 6.09 -4.92
CA ALA A 141 17.44 5.55 -3.59
C ALA A 141 15.92 5.48 -3.34
N LEU A 142 15.20 4.78 -4.21
CA LEU A 142 13.75 4.62 -4.12
C LEU A 142 13.38 3.72 -2.95
N ARG A 143 12.33 4.12 -2.22
CA ARG A 143 11.64 3.31 -1.23
C ARG A 143 10.49 2.52 -1.88
N GLY A 144 9.79 3.13 -2.83
CA GLY A 144 8.67 2.52 -3.53
C GLY A 144 8.80 2.60 -5.05
N LEU A 145 8.52 1.50 -5.74
CA LEU A 145 8.48 1.47 -7.20
C LEU A 145 7.26 0.72 -7.70
N ALA A 146 6.47 1.36 -8.55
CA ALA A 146 5.45 0.73 -9.37
C ALA A 146 5.92 0.64 -10.82
N ILE A 147 5.83 -0.53 -11.43
CA ILE A 147 6.13 -0.78 -12.83
C ILE A 147 4.81 -1.19 -13.51
N CYS A 148 4.33 -0.34 -14.41
CA CYS A 148 3.16 -0.60 -15.23
C CYS A 148 3.63 -0.94 -16.63
N ASN A 149 3.53 -2.20 -17.04
CA ASN A 149 3.89 -2.62 -18.38
C ASN A 149 2.69 -2.48 -19.33
N ALA A 150 2.79 -1.54 -20.26
CA ALA A 150 1.81 -1.36 -21.34
C ALA A 150 2.23 -2.05 -22.64
N SER A 151 3.45 -2.61 -22.70
CA SER A 151 4.02 -3.20 -23.90
C SER A 151 3.92 -4.74 -23.90
N TYR A 152 3.95 -5.35 -25.08
CA TYR A 152 4.07 -6.81 -25.23
C TYR A 152 5.42 -7.34 -24.73
N TYR A 153 6.40 -6.46 -24.57
CA TYR A 153 7.78 -6.82 -24.28
C TYR A 153 7.99 -7.00 -22.78
N SER A 154 8.93 -7.88 -22.45
CA SER A 154 9.34 -8.10 -21.08
C SER A 154 10.22 -6.95 -20.59
N PHE A 155 10.40 -6.89 -19.28
CA PHE A 155 11.42 -6.05 -18.66
C PHE A 155 12.28 -6.91 -17.71
N ARG A 156 13.53 -6.49 -17.53
CA ARG A 156 14.55 -7.25 -16.80
C ARG A 156 15.62 -6.32 -16.21
N GLY A 157 16.60 -6.90 -15.54
CA GLY A 157 17.71 -6.16 -14.93
C GLY A 157 17.52 -5.98 -13.43
N ALA A 158 18.34 -5.10 -12.84
CA ALA A 158 18.39 -4.92 -11.40
C ALA A 158 17.59 -3.70 -10.96
N LEU A 159 16.81 -3.84 -9.89
CA LEU A 159 16.04 -2.76 -9.28
C LEU A 159 16.78 -2.14 -8.09
N PRO A 160 16.44 -0.91 -7.67
CA PRO A 160 17.09 -0.27 -6.52
C PRO A 160 17.05 -1.12 -5.23
N PRO A 161 18.20 -1.41 -4.59
CA PRO A 161 18.25 -2.29 -3.41
C PRO A 161 17.64 -1.65 -2.15
N THR A 162 17.30 -0.36 -2.20
CA THR A 162 16.62 0.37 -1.14
C THR A 162 15.11 0.16 -1.13
N LEU A 163 14.55 -0.51 -2.15
CA LEU A 163 13.11 -0.71 -2.27
C LEU A 163 12.55 -1.49 -1.07
N GLU A 164 11.49 -0.93 -0.49
CA GLU A 164 10.64 -1.55 0.51
C GLU A 164 9.29 -1.98 -0.10
N VAL A 165 8.84 -1.31 -1.16
CA VAL A 165 7.59 -1.60 -1.85
C VAL A 165 7.84 -1.73 -3.35
N LEU A 166 7.41 -2.85 -3.92
CA LEU A 166 7.43 -3.09 -5.36
C LEU A 166 6.04 -3.46 -5.83
N MET A 167 5.54 -2.75 -6.84
CA MET A 167 4.27 -3.03 -7.49
C MET A 167 4.53 -3.35 -8.96
N ILE A 168 4.00 -4.46 -9.45
CA ILE A 168 4.12 -4.89 -10.84
C ILE A 168 2.73 -5.11 -11.42
N GLU A 169 2.45 -4.37 -12.48
CA GLU A 169 1.27 -4.53 -13.30
C GLU A 169 1.62 -4.88 -14.73
N ASN A 170 0.92 -5.86 -15.27
CA ASN A 170 1.14 -6.40 -16.61
C ASN A 170 -0.18 -6.36 -17.41
N GLY A 171 -0.85 -5.20 -17.34
CA GLY A 171 -2.29 -5.09 -17.57
C GLY A 171 -2.79 -5.49 -18.94
N VAL A 172 -2.08 -5.11 -20.01
CA VAL A 172 -2.56 -5.36 -21.38
C VAL A 172 -2.14 -6.75 -21.89
N TYR A 173 -0.99 -7.25 -21.41
CA TYR A 173 -0.35 -8.45 -21.94
C TYR A 173 0.11 -9.40 -20.83
N PRO A 174 -0.83 -10.13 -20.20
CA PRO A 174 -0.53 -11.02 -19.08
C PRO A 174 0.44 -12.15 -19.45
N GLU A 175 0.62 -12.44 -20.74
CA GLU A 175 1.57 -13.44 -21.25
C GLU A 175 3.03 -12.95 -21.31
N ALA A 176 3.29 -11.65 -21.12
CA ALA A 176 4.65 -11.13 -21.11
C ALA A 176 5.45 -11.81 -20.00
N ARG A 177 6.54 -12.50 -20.39
CA ARG A 177 7.39 -13.25 -19.47
C ARG A 177 8.31 -12.29 -18.74
N ILE A 178 7.99 -12.01 -17.48
CA ILE A 178 8.80 -11.18 -16.61
C ILE A 178 9.77 -12.12 -15.86
N ASN A 179 11.07 -11.89 -15.96
CA ASN A 179 12.05 -12.66 -15.19
C ASN A 179 12.06 -12.17 -13.73
N MET A 180 11.08 -12.64 -12.96
CA MET A 180 10.87 -12.19 -11.58
C MET A 180 12.07 -12.46 -10.67
N ASN A 181 12.77 -13.59 -10.87
CA ASN A 181 13.93 -13.93 -10.05
C ASN A 181 15.06 -12.91 -10.22
N GLU A 182 15.33 -12.48 -11.46
CA GLU A 182 16.34 -11.47 -11.77
C GLU A 182 15.96 -10.09 -11.18
N LEU A 183 14.69 -9.70 -11.26
CA LEU A 183 14.22 -8.41 -10.73
C LEU A 183 14.26 -8.34 -9.21
N LEU A 184 13.99 -9.46 -8.54
CA LEU A 184 13.95 -9.54 -7.08
C LEU A 184 15.33 -9.79 -6.47
N GLU A 185 16.32 -10.16 -7.28
CA GLU A 185 17.68 -10.40 -6.81
C GLU A 185 18.28 -9.14 -6.15
N GLY A 186 18.79 -9.29 -4.93
CA GLY A 186 19.39 -8.18 -4.18
C GLY A 186 18.39 -7.25 -3.49
N LEU A 187 17.08 -7.46 -3.63
CA LEU A 187 16.05 -6.67 -2.95
C LEU A 187 15.83 -7.10 -1.49
N GLY A 188 16.91 -7.14 -0.71
CA GLY A 188 16.90 -7.61 0.67
C GLY A 188 16.09 -6.76 1.65
N ARG A 189 15.60 -5.58 1.24
CA ARG A 189 14.75 -4.68 2.04
C ARG A 189 13.27 -4.71 1.63
N LEU A 190 12.92 -5.45 0.59
CA LEU A 190 11.56 -5.49 0.08
C LEU A 190 10.64 -6.10 1.13
N LYS A 191 9.65 -5.31 1.57
CA LYS A 191 8.62 -5.72 2.55
C LYS A 191 7.30 -6.06 1.89
N ILE A 192 6.90 -5.28 0.88
CA ILE A 192 5.59 -5.41 0.24
C ILE A 192 5.78 -5.63 -1.26
N LEU A 193 5.28 -6.75 -1.76
CA LEU A 193 5.19 -7.05 -3.18
C LEU A 193 3.73 -7.03 -3.62
N ILE A 194 3.37 -6.13 -4.55
CA ILE A 194 2.04 -6.05 -5.12
C ILE A 194 2.12 -6.52 -6.57
N VAL A 195 1.31 -7.50 -6.93
CA VAL A 195 1.22 -8.04 -8.29
C VAL A 195 -0.21 -8.02 -8.78
N GLU A 196 -0.38 -7.85 -10.08
CA GLU A 196 -1.70 -7.86 -10.69
C GLU A 196 -2.42 -9.21 -10.50
N ASN A 197 -1.73 -10.35 -10.55
CA ASN A 197 -2.40 -11.64 -10.36
C ASN A 197 -1.45 -12.73 -9.83
N CYS A 198 -2.03 -13.82 -9.33
CA CYS A 198 -1.30 -14.91 -8.69
C CYS A 198 -0.33 -15.65 -9.66
N SER A 199 -0.44 -15.47 -10.99
CA SER A 199 0.49 -16.10 -11.96
C SER A 199 1.88 -15.45 -11.98
N ILE A 200 2.00 -14.17 -11.58
CA ILE A 200 3.30 -13.50 -11.45
C ILE A 200 4.05 -14.10 -10.25
N THR A 201 3.37 -14.26 -9.11
CA THR A 201 3.94 -14.91 -7.93
C THR A 201 4.38 -16.35 -8.23
N GLY A 202 3.60 -17.07 -9.04
CA GLY A 202 3.92 -18.42 -9.52
C GLY A 202 5.23 -18.54 -10.31
N GLN A 203 5.81 -17.43 -10.78
CA GLN A 203 7.09 -17.40 -11.50
C GLN A 203 8.30 -17.15 -10.58
N ILE A 204 8.08 -16.92 -9.28
CA ILE A 204 9.13 -16.62 -8.31
C ILE A 204 9.63 -17.91 -7.68
N ASP A 205 10.86 -18.30 -8.02
CA ASP A 205 11.49 -19.46 -7.41
C ASP A 205 12.04 -19.10 -6.03
N ASN A 206 11.72 -19.89 -5.01
CA ASN A 206 12.28 -19.77 -3.66
C ASN A 206 12.22 -18.31 -3.11
N ILE A 207 11.00 -17.77 -3.03
CA ILE A 207 10.73 -16.38 -2.61
C ILE A 207 11.38 -16.00 -1.27
N GLU A 208 11.47 -16.94 -0.33
CA GLU A 208 12.11 -16.75 0.98
C GLU A 208 13.61 -16.39 0.84
N SER A 209 14.30 -16.99 -0.14
CA SER A 209 15.72 -16.71 -0.37
C SER A 209 15.97 -15.41 -1.12
N LEU A 210 15.09 -15.04 -2.04
CA LEU A 210 15.24 -13.83 -2.88
C LEU A 210 14.92 -12.56 -2.08
N VAL A 211 13.84 -12.60 -1.30
CA VAL A 211 13.31 -11.44 -0.56
C VAL A 211 13.05 -11.80 0.90
N PRO A 212 14.12 -11.99 1.71
CA PRO A 212 13.99 -12.49 3.09
C PRO A 212 13.21 -11.55 4.02
N SER A 213 13.18 -10.25 3.71
CA SER A 213 12.46 -9.22 4.47
C SER A 213 10.99 -9.09 4.09
N LEU A 214 10.47 -9.94 3.19
CA LEU A 214 9.10 -9.82 2.72
C LEU A 214 8.11 -10.06 3.88
N GLU A 215 7.23 -9.08 4.09
CA GLU A 215 6.20 -9.07 5.13
C GLU A 215 4.78 -9.19 4.55
N ALA A 216 4.60 -8.84 3.27
CA ALA A 216 3.33 -9.00 2.59
C ALA A 216 3.43 -9.19 1.06
N ILE A 217 2.47 -9.95 0.51
CA ILE A 217 2.21 -10.07 -0.92
C ILE A 217 0.75 -9.72 -1.18
N VAL A 218 0.49 -8.84 -2.15
CA VAL A 218 -0.85 -8.50 -2.60
C VAL A 218 -1.06 -8.98 -4.02
N CYS A 219 -2.10 -9.77 -4.27
CA CYS A 219 -2.48 -10.25 -5.59
C CYS A 219 -3.82 -9.64 -6.00
N ARG A 220 -3.84 -8.76 -7.01
CA ARG A 220 -5.03 -8.02 -7.48
C ARG A 220 -5.82 -8.73 -8.60
N GLY A 221 -6.21 -9.99 -8.39
CA GLY A 221 -6.99 -10.75 -9.36
C GLY A 221 -8.44 -10.97 -8.91
N PRO A 222 -9.45 -10.79 -9.77
CA PRO A 222 -10.81 -11.25 -9.47
C PRO A 222 -10.84 -12.78 -9.49
N THR A 223 -10.60 -13.40 -8.34
CA THR A 223 -10.53 -14.86 -8.23
C THR A 223 -11.20 -15.30 -6.94
N ASN A 224 -12.09 -16.28 -7.01
CA ASN A 224 -12.55 -17.00 -5.82
C ASN A 224 -11.46 -17.94 -5.29
N ASP A 225 -10.52 -18.37 -6.15
CA ASP A 225 -9.44 -19.29 -5.83
C ASP A 225 -8.09 -18.65 -6.23
N CYS A 226 -7.30 -18.15 -5.26
CA CYS A 226 -5.94 -17.70 -5.58
C CYS A 226 -4.97 -18.88 -5.58
N THR A 227 -4.38 -19.12 -6.74
CA THR A 227 -3.49 -20.26 -6.98
C THR A 227 -2.11 -20.14 -6.33
N CYS A 228 -1.69 -18.94 -5.89
CA CYS A 228 -0.38 -18.77 -5.25
C CYS A 228 -0.37 -19.05 -3.74
N GLN A 229 -1.52 -19.36 -3.13
CA GLN A 229 -1.63 -19.59 -1.68
C GLN A 229 -0.64 -20.64 -1.19
N GLU A 230 -0.57 -21.81 -1.83
CA GLU A 230 0.32 -22.90 -1.42
C GLU A 230 1.81 -22.51 -1.43
N GLN A 231 2.20 -21.62 -2.35
CA GLN A 231 3.57 -21.16 -2.50
C GLN A 231 3.96 -20.11 -1.44
N VAL A 232 3.02 -19.26 -1.02
CA VAL A 232 3.30 -18.15 -0.10
C VAL A 232 2.98 -18.46 1.36
N TYR A 233 2.12 -19.45 1.63
CA TYR A 233 1.59 -19.71 2.98
C TYR A 233 2.66 -20.06 4.01
N SER A 234 3.74 -20.73 3.62
CA SER A 234 4.86 -21.04 4.54
C SER A 234 5.59 -19.78 5.02
N LEU A 235 5.65 -18.74 4.18
CA LEU A 235 6.32 -17.47 4.46
C LEU A 235 5.38 -16.44 5.10
N LEU A 236 4.13 -16.40 4.62
CA LEU A 236 3.10 -15.43 4.92
C LEU A 236 1.82 -16.18 5.32
N PRO A 237 1.70 -16.61 6.59
CA PRO A 237 0.66 -17.55 7.01
C PRO A 237 -0.73 -16.93 7.12
N ASN A 238 -0.83 -15.60 7.17
CA ASN A 238 -2.10 -14.92 7.28
C ASN A 238 -2.57 -14.44 5.91
N MET A 239 -3.89 -14.45 5.70
CA MET A 239 -4.52 -14.09 4.45
C MET A 239 -5.81 -13.33 4.72
N LEU A 240 -6.08 -12.31 3.92
CA LEU A 240 -7.37 -11.64 3.86
C LEU A 240 -7.78 -11.35 2.40
N GLY A 241 -9.08 -11.25 2.17
CA GLY A 241 -9.65 -10.87 0.88
C GLY A 241 -9.83 -9.36 0.73
N ILE A 242 -9.66 -8.85 -0.49
CA ILE A 242 -10.05 -7.47 -0.84
C ILE A 242 -11.46 -7.53 -1.42
N LEU A 243 -12.41 -6.86 -0.77
CA LEU A 243 -13.79 -6.77 -1.20
C LEU A 243 -14.02 -5.52 -2.07
N PRO A 244 -14.87 -5.61 -3.10
CA PRO A 244 -15.30 -4.43 -3.86
C PRO A 244 -15.89 -3.36 -2.96
N ALA A 245 -15.94 -2.10 -3.43
CA ALA A 245 -16.58 -1.00 -2.71
C ALA A 245 -17.98 -1.37 -2.16
N LYS A 246 -18.29 -0.94 -0.92
CA LYS A 246 -19.48 -1.32 -0.13
C LYS A 246 -20.83 -1.15 -0.84
N ASN A 247 -20.89 -0.26 -1.82
CA ASN A 247 -22.10 0.06 -2.58
C ASN A 247 -22.07 -0.41 -4.04
N SER A 248 -21.04 -1.17 -4.43
CA SER A 248 -20.96 -1.75 -5.76
C SER A 248 -21.96 -2.91 -5.91
N SER A 249 -22.48 -3.13 -7.11
CA SER A 249 -23.32 -4.29 -7.45
C SER A 249 -22.59 -5.63 -7.27
N TRP A 250 -21.28 -5.61 -7.06
CA TRP A 250 -20.39 -6.76 -6.95
C TRP A 250 -19.97 -7.06 -5.51
N SER A 251 -20.37 -6.22 -4.54
CA SER A 251 -19.91 -6.19 -3.14
C SER A 251 -20.06 -7.49 -2.33
N TYR A 252 -20.75 -8.52 -2.85
CA TYR A 252 -21.02 -9.76 -2.13
C TYR A 252 -20.69 -11.05 -2.89
N THR A 253 -20.18 -10.99 -4.13
CA THR A 253 -20.04 -12.19 -4.98
C THR A 253 -18.64 -12.47 -5.51
N ALA A 254 -17.70 -11.54 -5.39
CA ALA A 254 -16.33 -11.75 -5.85
C ALA A 254 -15.33 -10.96 -5.00
N TRP A 255 -14.18 -11.57 -4.74
CA TRP A 255 -13.01 -10.86 -4.25
C TRP A 255 -12.31 -10.17 -5.42
N VAL A 256 -11.78 -8.97 -5.20
CA VAL A 256 -10.98 -8.22 -6.21
C VAL A 256 -9.47 -8.41 -6.00
N GLY A 257 -9.10 -9.16 -4.98
CA GLY A 257 -7.73 -9.53 -4.69
C GLY A 257 -7.56 -10.15 -3.31
N HIS A 258 -6.30 -10.42 -2.98
CA HIS A 258 -5.87 -11.05 -1.73
C HIS A 258 -4.65 -10.36 -1.17
N VAL A 259 -4.54 -10.33 0.15
CA VAL A 259 -3.33 -9.91 0.86
C VAL A 259 -2.86 -11.07 1.72
N TYR A 260 -1.66 -11.56 1.45
CA TYR A 260 -0.92 -12.49 2.30
C TYR A 260 0.06 -11.68 3.14
N TYR A 261 0.14 -11.94 4.44
CA TYR A 261 0.95 -11.13 5.35
C TYR A 261 1.49 -11.92 6.53
N ARG A 262 2.63 -11.44 7.06
CA ARG A 262 3.33 -12.05 8.19
C ARG A 262 2.74 -11.63 9.53
N ASP A 263 2.53 -10.34 9.73
CA ASP A 263 2.05 -9.75 10.98
C ASP A 263 1.01 -8.65 10.70
N PRO A 264 -0.08 -8.52 11.49
CA PRO A 264 -1.11 -7.50 11.27
C PRO A 264 -0.60 -6.05 11.20
N SER A 265 0.56 -5.73 11.78
CA SER A 265 1.14 -4.39 11.72
C SER A 265 1.41 -3.90 10.29
N ILE A 266 1.79 -4.79 9.36
CA ILE A 266 2.03 -4.43 7.95
C ILE A 266 0.76 -3.95 7.24
N LEU A 267 -0.42 -4.33 7.74
CA LEU A 267 -1.69 -3.92 7.14
C LEU A 267 -1.90 -2.41 7.23
N SER A 268 -1.26 -1.73 8.18
CA SER A 268 -1.27 -0.25 8.27
C SER A 268 -0.39 0.44 7.21
N GLU A 269 0.57 -0.29 6.61
CA GLU A 269 1.37 0.20 5.48
C GLU A 269 0.64 -0.01 4.14
N ILE A 270 -0.12 -1.10 4.02
CA ILE A 270 -0.92 -1.45 2.84
C ILE A 270 -2.22 -0.63 2.78
N CYS A 271 -2.88 -0.51 3.94
CA CYS A 271 -4.17 0.12 4.08
C CYS A 271 -4.03 1.46 4.76
N GLU A 272 -4.72 2.47 4.26
CA GLU A 272 -4.86 3.73 4.98
C GLU A 272 -6.34 3.95 5.29
N VAL A 273 -6.65 3.85 6.58
CA VAL A 273 -8.00 4.01 7.10
C VAL A 273 -8.01 5.19 8.05
N SER A 274 -8.77 6.22 7.69
CA SER A 274 -8.97 7.40 8.52
C SER A 274 -10.34 7.36 9.17
N LEU A 275 -10.45 8.02 10.33
CA LEU A 275 -11.76 8.35 10.87
C LEU A 275 -12.47 9.31 9.90
N LEU A 276 -13.80 9.30 9.94
CA LEU A 276 -14.55 10.36 9.26
C LEU A 276 -14.08 11.72 9.78
N GLU A 277 -13.89 12.69 8.88
CA GLU A 277 -13.29 13.99 9.19
C GLU A 277 -13.91 14.66 10.43
N ARG A 278 -15.24 14.60 10.56
CA ARG A 278 -15.97 15.10 11.73
C ARG A 278 -15.55 14.47 13.06
N TYR A 279 -15.26 13.17 13.08
CA TYR A 279 -14.80 12.46 14.27
C TYR A 279 -13.34 12.78 14.56
N GLN A 280 -12.52 12.87 13.52
CA GLN A 280 -11.11 13.23 13.66
C GLN A 280 -10.96 14.63 14.25
N LYS A 281 -11.57 15.64 13.63
CA LYS A 281 -11.55 17.03 14.12
C LYS A 281 -12.05 17.13 15.56
N ARG A 282 -13.09 16.37 15.89
CA ARG A 282 -13.65 16.40 17.25
C ARG A 282 -12.72 15.73 18.27
N LEU A 283 -12.08 14.62 17.93
CA LEU A 283 -11.08 13.98 18.77
C LEU A 283 -9.87 14.89 19.02
N GLU A 284 -9.38 15.56 17.98
CA GLU A 284 -8.27 16.52 18.08
C GLU A 284 -8.63 17.62 19.08
N HIS A 285 -9.80 18.24 18.92
CA HIS A 285 -10.29 19.26 19.85
C HIS A 285 -10.48 18.76 21.30
N LEU A 286 -10.98 17.54 21.49
CA LEU A 286 -11.14 16.98 22.84
C LEU A 286 -9.77 16.70 23.49
N ARG A 287 -8.78 16.24 22.71
CA ARG A 287 -7.42 16.01 23.20
C ARG A 287 -6.71 17.31 23.58
N GLU A 288 -6.89 18.37 22.80
CA GLU A 288 -6.34 19.70 23.13
C GLU A 288 -6.87 20.18 24.49
N ARG A 289 -8.18 20.04 24.73
CA ARG A 289 -8.80 20.43 26.01
C ARG A 289 -8.32 19.59 27.20
N ASP A 290 -8.12 18.28 27.00
CA ASP A 290 -7.59 17.41 28.06
C ASP A 290 -6.14 17.75 28.44
N VAL A 291 -5.34 18.24 27.49
CA VAL A 291 -3.97 18.70 27.75
C VAL A 291 -3.99 20.00 28.56
N GLU A 292 -4.80 20.98 28.13
CA GLU A 292 -4.97 22.26 28.84
C GLU A 292 -5.41 22.05 30.30
N PHE A 293 -6.37 21.14 30.53
CA PHE A 293 -6.87 20.87 31.88
C PHE A 293 -5.81 20.23 32.79
N LYS A 294 -4.95 19.36 32.24
CA LYS A 294 -3.86 18.72 33.00
C LYS A 294 -2.71 19.67 33.32
N GLU A 295 -2.48 20.68 32.48
CA GLU A 295 -1.49 21.74 32.75
C GLU A 295 -1.97 22.72 33.83
N GLU A 296 -3.28 22.98 33.90
CA GLU A 296 -3.87 23.82 34.95
C GLU A 296 -3.89 23.14 36.33
N GLU A 297 -4.11 21.82 36.40
CA GLU A 297 -4.08 21.05 37.67
C GLU A 297 -2.65 20.74 38.18
N GLY A 298 -1.63 20.95 37.33
CA GLY A 298 -0.22 20.72 37.65
C GLY A 298 0.54 21.92 38.21
N ASN A 299 -0.10 23.09 38.33
CA ASN A 299 0.43 24.33 38.91
C ASN A 299 -0.20 24.65 40.27
#